data_AF-A0A382WK54-F1
#
_entry.id   AF-A0A382WK54-F1
#
_cell.length_a   1.000
_cell.length_b   1.000
_cell.length_c   1.000
_cell.angle_alpha   90.00
_cell.angle_beta   90.00
_cell.angle_gamma   90.00
#
_symmetry.space_group_name_H-M   'P 1'
#
loop_
_entity.id
_entity.type
_entity.pdbx_description
1 polymer ?
#
loop_
_entity_poly.entity_id
_entity_poly.type
_entity_poly.pdbx_seq_one_letter_code
_entity_poly.pdbx_strand_id
1 'polypeptide(L)'
;MSWKKITEQQNPASADIDEKSIHEILTVINNEDGAVAAAVQNCLVDITGFINVLVPRLQSGGRLIYVGSGTSGRLGVLDAAECPPTFSVDPELVQGIIAGGNDALVRSIEGAEDDPADGARAVVNYDITAADTILGITASSSTPFVLGALEKAKEIGAITGLLICNNPPELEYIDHLISIIVGPEVITGSTRMKAGTATKMVLNMITTTAMIKLNKTYGNLMVDLKASNQKLWDRGT
;
A
#
# COMPACT_ATOMS: atom_id res chain seq x y z
N MET A 1 19.62 12.21 -6.74
CA MET A 1 20.08 11.46 -7.94
C MET A 1 18.96 11.44 -8.96
N SER A 2 19.20 11.82 -10.21
CA SER A 2 18.18 11.76 -11.27
C SER A 2 18.18 10.36 -11.88
N TRP A 3 17.11 9.60 -11.65
CA TRP A 3 16.87 8.29 -12.26
C TRP A 3 15.51 8.31 -12.97
N LYS A 4 15.29 7.36 -13.88
CA LYS A 4 14.11 7.36 -14.76
C LYS A 4 12.84 7.02 -13.98
N LYS A 5 11.99 8.02 -13.73
CA LYS A 5 10.66 7.82 -13.14
C LYS A 5 9.67 7.36 -14.22
N ILE A 6 9.19 6.12 -14.10
CA ILE A 6 8.17 5.49 -14.94
C ILE A 6 6.82 6.16 -14.74
N THR A 7 6.48 6.52 -13.50
CA THR A 7 5.21 7.19 -13.17
C THR A 7 5.01 8.55 -13.83
N GLU A 8 6.11 9.23 -14.18
CA GLU A 8 6.09 10.56 -14.80
C GLU A 8 6.22 10.53 -16.33
N GLN A 9 6.30 9.34 -16.94
CA GLN A 9 6.36 9.22 -18.39
C GLN A 9 4.99 9.40 -19.03
N GLN A 10 4.99 9.89 -20.26
CA GLN A 10 3.80 9.91 -21.09
C GLN A 10 3.46 8.50 -21.58
N ASN A 11 2.17 8.17 -21.64
CA ASN A 11 1.69 6.94 -22.25
C ASN A 11 1.38 7.18 -23.74
N PRO A 12 2.07 6.51 -24.68
CA PRO A 12 1.79 6.65 -26.12
C PRO A 12 0.36 6.25 -26.51
N ALA A 13 -0.28 5.35 -25.77
CA ALA A 13 -1.64 4.89 -26.05
C ALA A 13 -2.72 5.95 -25.73
N SER A 14 -2.37 7.00 -24.99
CA SER A 14 -3.26 8.09 -24.58
C SER A 14 -2.73 9.48 -24.96
N ALA A 15 -1.80 9.56 -25.92
CA ALA A 15 -1.18 10.83 -26.33
C ALA A 15 -2.19 11.88 -26.85
N ASP A 16 -3.29 11.42 -27.44
CA ASP A 16 -4.39 12.19 -28.04
C ASP A 16 -5.74 11.94 -27.32
N ILE A 17 -5.70 11.55 -26.04
CA ILE A 17 -6.91 11.07 -25.32
C ILE A 17 -8.01 12.13 -25.19
N ASP A 18 -7.68 13.42 -25.22
CA ASP A 18 -8.60 14.55 -25.17
C ASP A 18 -9.39 14.76 -26.47
N GLU A 19 -8.92 14.20 -27.59
CA GLU A 19 -9.60 14.24 -28.90
C GLU A 19 -10.53 13.02 -29.12
N LYS A 20 -10.44 12.00 -28.26
CA LYS A 20 -11.18 10.74 -28.38
C LYS A 20 -12.63 10.87 -27.93
N SER A 21 -13.52 10.06 -28.50
CA SER A 21 -14.88 9.89 -27.98
C SER A 21 -14.87 9.26 -26.58
N ILE A 22 -15.97 9.41 -25.85
CA ILE A 22 -16.12 8.81 -24.51
C ILE A 22 -15.84 7.30 -24.53
N HIS A 23 -16.33 6.57 -25.53
CA HIS A 23 -16.13 5.12 -25.61
C HIS A 23 -14.66 4.75 -25.85
N GLU A 24 -13.97 5.52 -26.70
CA GLU A 24 -12.53 5.33 -26.95
C GLU A 24 -11.70 5.65 -25.71
N ILE A 25 -12.01 6.73 -24.98
CA ILE A 25 -11.37 7.06 -23.68
C ILE A 25 -11.53 5.88 -22.70
N LEU A 26 -12.76 5.38 -22.54
CA LEU A 26 -13.03 4.24 -21.65
C LEU A 26 -12.30 2.97 -22.09
N THR A 27 -12.18 2.74 -23.40
CA THR A 27 -11.47 1.59 -23.96
C THR A 27 -9.97 1.68 -23.67
N VAL A 28 -9.36 2.87 -23.84
CA VAL A 28 -7.94 3.10 -23.50
C VAL A 28 -7.70 2.85 -22.02
N ILE A 29 -8.54 3.40 -21.13
CA ILE A 29 -8.42 3.18 -19.68
C ILE A 29 -8.51 1.69 -19.34
N ASN A 30 -9.53 0.99 -19.84
CA ASN A 30 -9.72 -0.43 -19.53
C ASN A 30 -8.59 -1.32 -20.06
N ASN A 31 -8.05 -1.02 -21.24
CA ASN A 31 -6.92 -1.76 -21.79
C ASN A 31 -5.67 -1.61 -20.92
N GLU A 32 -5.42 -0.41 -20.41
CA GLU A 32 -4.33 -0.12 -19.48
C GLU A 32 -4.53 -0.83 -18.13
N ASP A 33 -5.74 -0.82 -17.58
CA ASP A 33 -6.09 -1.54 -16.35
C ASP A 33 -5.90 -3.06 -16.48
N GLY A 34 -6.16 -3.63 -17.67
CA GLY A 34 -5.97 -5.05 -17.96
C GLY A 34 -4.54 -5.56 -17.74
N ALA A 35 -3.54 -4.67 -17.79
CA ALA A 35 -2.14 -5.03 -17.55
C ALA A 35 -1.74 -5.07 -16.07
N VAL A 36 -2.57 -4.52 -15.17
CA VAL A 36 -2.20 -4.36 -13.74
C VAL A 36 -2.00 -5.71 -13.04
N ALA A 37 -2.87 -6.69 -13.28
CA ALA A 37 -2.74 -8.01 -12.65
C ALA A 37 -1.44 -8.72 -13.07
N ALA A 38 -1.03 -8.58 -14.33
CA ALA A 38 0.22 -9.14 -14.83
C ALA A 38 1.44 -8.44 -14.18
N ALA A 39 1.37 -7.12 -13.95
CA ALA A 39 2.40 -6.39 -13.22
C ALA A 39 2.54 -6.89 -11.77
N VAL A 40 1.41 -7.14 -11.10
CA VAL A 40 1.39 -7.72 -9.73
C VAL A 40 1.94 -9.16 -9.73
N GLN A 41 1.63 -9.96 -10.75
CA GLN A 41 2.18 -11.31 -10.87
C GLN A 41 3.73 -11.30 -10.89
N ASN A 42 4.34 -10.29 -11.52
CA ASN A 42 5.79 -10.20 -11.64
C ASN A 42 6.50 -9.88 -10.31
N CYS A 43 5.80 -9.33 -9.30
CA CYS A 43 6.37 -9.01 -7.99
C CYS A 43 5.98 -10.01 -6.87
N LEU A 44 5.38 -11.16 -7.21
CA LEU A 44 4.98 -12.17 -6.22
C LEU A 44 6.16 -12.67 -5.36
N VAL A 45 7.39 -12.72 -5.91
CA VAL A 45 8.59 -13.10 -5.16
C VAL A 45 8.89 -12.08 -4.05
N ASP A 46 8.82 -10.79 -4.37
CA ASP A 46 9.07 -9.72 -3.40
C ASP A 46 7.99 -9.65 -2.32
N ILE A 47 6.71 -9.79 -2.73
CA ILE A 47 5.57 -9.88 -1.83
C ILE A 47 5.74 -11.08 -0.88
N THR A 48 6.16 -12.23 -1.41
CA THR A 48 6.43 -13.43 -0.61
C THR A 48 7.56 -13.18 0.39
N GLY A 49 8.66 -12.55 -0.05
CA GLY A 49 9.79 -12.19 0.81
C GLY A 49 9.37 -11.30 1.98
N PHE A 50 8.57 -10.27 1.72
CA PHE A 50 8.02 -9.39 2.75
C PHE A 50 7.09 -10.14 3.73
N ILE A 51 6.17 -10.96 3.22
CA ILE A 51 5.22 -11.71 4.07
C ILE A 51 5.95 -12.71 4.97
N ASN A 52 7.03 -13.33 4.49
CA ASN A 52 7.82 -14.30 5.25
C ASN A 52 8.44 -13.70 6.51
N VAL A 53 8.77 -12.40 6.51
CA VAL A 53 9.27 -11.71 7.72
C VAL A 53 8.14 -11.10 8.54
N LEU A 54 7.05 -10.68 7.89
CA LEU A 54 5.88 -10.09 8.55
C LEU A 54 5.16 -11.09 9.45
N VAL A 55 4.87 -12.30 8.96
CA VAL A 55 4.07 -13.29 9.69
C VAL A 55 4.68 -13.64 11.06
N PRO A 56 5.98 -13.97 11.18
CA PRO A 56 6.60 -14.20 12.49
C PRO A 56 6.53 -13.01 13.44
N ARG A 57 6.58 -11.76 12.93
CA ARG A 57 6.45 -10.55 13.75
C ARG A 57 5.05 -10.44 14.34
N LEU A 58 4.02 -10.62 13.51
CA LEU A 58 2.62 -10.61 13.99
C LEU A 58 2.37 -11.73 15.01
N GLN A 59 2.92 -12.92 14.80
CA GLN A 59 2.84 -14.05 15.75
C GLN A 59 3.50 -13.74 17.09
N SER A 60 4.52 -12.88 17.09
CA SER A 60 5.26 -12.46 18.29
C SER A 60 4.68 -11.20 18.95
N GLY A 61 3.51 -10.74 18.52
CA GLY A 61 2.81 -9.58 19.08
C GLY A 61 3.20 -8.22 18.46
N GLY A 62 3.96 -8.21 17.37
CA GLY A 62 4.19 -7.00 16.58
C GLY A 62 2.99 -6.62 15.71
N ARG A 63 3.00 -5.40 15.16
CA ARG A 63 1.95 -4.86 14.28
C ARG A 63 2.45 -4.67 12.85
N LEU A 64 1.51 -4.56 11.91
CA LEU A 64 1.75 -4.07 10.55
C LEU A 64 1.29 -2.61 10.43
N ILE A 65 2.21 -1.72 10.10
CA ILE A 65 1.93 -0.29 9.98
C ILE A 65 2.12 0.14 8.53
N TYR A 66 1.07 0.62 7.87
CA TYR A 66 1.16 1.29 6.57
C TYR A 66 1.45 2.78 6.77
N VAL A 67 2.35 3.34 5.97
CA VAL A 67 2.61 4.78 5.94
C VAL A 67 2.60 5.31 4.51
N GLY A 68 1.80 6.34 4.24
CA GLY A 68 1.64 6.88 2.88
C GLY A 68 1.09 8.30 2.83
N SER A 69 1.09 8.89 1.64
CA SER A 69 0.43 10.17 1.34
C SER A 69 -0.67 9.97 0.29
N GLY A 70 -1.64 10.89 0.26
CA GLY A 70 -2.65 10.95 -0.80
C GLY A 70 -3.35 9.60 -1.01
N THR A 71 -3.41 9.16 -2.28
CA THR A 71 -4.02 7.87 -2.62
C THR A 71 -3.35 6.68 -1.92
N SER A 72 -2.02 6.66 -1.85
CA SER A 72 -1.27 5.57 -1.19
C SER A 72 -1.62 5.45 0.29
N GLY A 73 -1.65 6.57 1.02
CA GLY A 73 -2.04 6.60 2.43
C GLY A 73 -3.48 6.15 2.63
N ARG A 74 -4.41 6.61 1.78
CA ARG A 74 -5.83 6.19 1.83
C ARG A 74 -6.00 4.70 1.57
N LEU A 75 -5.23 4.11 0.65
CA LEU A 75 -5.27 2.66 0.39
C LEU A 75 -4.74 1.86 1.58
N GLY A 76 -3.68 2.33 2.25
CA GLY A 76 -3.21 1.73 3.50
C GLY A 76 -4.27 1.75 4.59
N VAL A 77 -4.94 2.90 4.78
CA VAL A 77 -6.04 3.04 5.75
C VAL A 77 -7.24 2.15 5.38
N LEU A 78 -7.58 2.06 4.09
CA LEU A 78 -8.66 1.20 3.60
C LEU A 78 -8.40 -0.28 3.94
N ASP A 79 -7.23 -0.80 3.61
CA ASP A 79 -6.88 -2.20 3.85
C ASP A 79 -6.84 -2.52 5.36
N ALA A 80 -6.24 -1.63 6.16
CA ALA A 80 -6.22 -1.75 7.61
C ALA A 80 -7.63 -1.79 8.22
N ALA A 81 -8.54 -0.91 7.77
CA ALA A 81 -9.91 -0.84 8.27
C ALA A 81 -10.75 -2.10 7.96
N GLU A 82 -10.40 -2.85 6.92
CA GLU A 82 -11.07 -4.10 6.55
C GLU A 82 -10.58 -5.30 7.39
N CYS A 83 -9.44 -5.21 8.07
CA CYS A 83 -8.89 -6.32 8.85
C CYS A 83 -9.76 -6.72 10.06
N PRO A 84 -10.20 -5.79 10.95
CA PRO A 84 -11.02 -6.14 12.11
C PRO A 84 -12.37 -6.80 11.79
N PRO A 85 -13.21 -6.31 10.84
CA PRO A 85 -14.48 -6.96 10.55
C PRO A 85 -14.30 -8.30 9.81
N THR A 86 -13.23 -8.46 9.02
CA THR A 86 -12.98 -9.66 8.20
C THR A 86 -12.38 -10.81 9.00
N PHE A 87 -11.41 -10.50 9.87
CA PHE A 87 -10.58 -11.50 10.56
C PHE A 87 -10.70 -11.45 12.09
N SER A 88 -11.62 -10.62 12.62
CA SER A 88 -11.84 -10.38 14.05
C SER A 88 -10.62 -9.96 14.85
N VAL A 89 -9.58 -9.47 14.17
CA VAL A 89 -8.37 -8.97 14.82
C VAL A 89 -8.60 -7.66 15.55
N ASP A 90 -7.66 -7.34 16.43
CA ASP A 90 -7.57 -6.03 17.07
C ASP A 90 -7.32 -4.94 16.01
N PRO A 91 -8.01 -3.79 16.03
CA PRO A 91 -7.70 -2.65 15.17
C PRO A 91 -6.24 -2.16 15.23
N GLU A 92 -5.53 -2.43 16.32
CA GLU A 92 -4.11 -2.10 16.46
C GLU A 92 -3.18 -3.04 15.68
N LEU A 93 -3.64 -4.24 15.27
CA LEU A 93 -2.78 -5.22 14.60
C LEU A 93 -2.33 -4.74 13.22
N VAL A 94 -3.21 -4.05 12.49
CA VAL A 94 -2.93 -3.45 11.18
C VAL A 94 -3.43 -2.01 11.19
N GLN A 95 -2.52 -1.06 10.98
CA GLN A 95 -2.84 0.38 11.05
C GLN A 95 -2.40 1.10 9.78
N GLY A 96 -3.15 2.13 9.39
CA GLY A 96 -2.80 3.02 8.29
C GLY A 96 -2.53 4.44 8.80
N ILE A 97 -1.34 4.96 8.51
CA ILE A 97 -0.90 6.32 8.79
C ILE A 97 -0.85 7.08 7.47
N ILE A 98 -1.63 8.17 7.39
CA ILE A 98 -1.67 9.06 6.23
C ILE A 98 -1.03 10.41 6.57
N ALA A 99 -0.18 10.90 5.67
CA ALA A 99 0.36 12.25 5.71
C ALA A 99 -0.78 13.29 5.80
N GLY A 100 -0.69 14.21 6.76
CA GLY A 100 -1.76 15.19 7.03
C GLY A 100 -2.91 14.67 7.92
N GLY A 101 -2.85 13.42 8.39
CA GLY A 101 -3.79 12.88 9.38
C GLY A 101 -5.21 12.65 8.85
N ASN A 102 -6.19 12.56 9.75
CA ASN A 102 -7.57 12.17 9.42
C ASN A 102 -8.23 13.08 8.37
N ASP A 103 -7.90 14.37 8.36
CA ASP A 103 -8.44 15.31 7.37
C ASP A 103 -8.01 14.92 5.94
N ALA A 104 -6.82 14.33 5.79
CA ALA A 104 -6.31 13.86 4.50
C ALA A 104 -7.10 12.68 3.92
N LEU A 105 -7.93 12.00 4.72
CA LEU A 105 -8.77 10.90 4.24
C LEU A 105 -9.84 11.38 3.27
N VAL A 106 -10.43 12.56 3.53
CA VAL A 106 -11.55 13.11 2.77
C VAL A 106 -11.16 14.33 1.93
N ARG A 107 -10.00 14.94 2.20
CA ARG A 107 -9.48 16.11 1.47
C ARG A 107 -8.02 15.90 1.11
N SER A 108 -7.56 16.51 0.03
CA SER A 108 -6.12 16.59 -0.24
C SER A 108 -5.53 17.72 0.60
N ILE A 109 -4.39 17.47 1.24
CA ILE A 109 -3.64 18.47 2.01
C ILE A 109 -2.34 18.72 1.27
N GLU A 110 -2.22 19.92 0.68
CA GLU A 110 -1.04 20.34 -0.06
C GLU A 110 0.17 20.43 0.90
N GLY A 111 1.32 19.92 0.46
CA GLY A 111 2.56 19.95 1.24
C GLY A 111 2.69 18.94 2.39
N ALA A 112 1.62 18.19 2.72
CA ALA A 112 1.67 17.22 3.83
C ALA A 112 2.71 16.11 3.63
N GLU A 113 3.13 15.89 2.38
CA GLU A 113 4.04 14.81 2.01
C GLU A 113 5.51 15.22 1.93
N ASP A 114 5.79 16.52 2.00
CA ASP A 114 7.09 17.10 1.67
C ASP A 114 8.08 17.15 2.84
N ASP A 115 7.62 16.91 4.09
CA ASP A 115 8.49 16.92 5.27
C ASP A 115 8.85 15.48 5.73
N PRO A 116 10.12 15.04 5.60
CA PRO A 116 10.56 13.76 6.16
C PRO A 116 10.52 13.73 7.70
N ALA A 117 10.64 14.88 8.37
CA ALA A 117 10.57 14.94 9.82
C ALA A 117 9.14 14.67 10.33
N ASP A 118 8.10 14.98 9.55
CA ASP A 118 6.73 14.57 9.87
C ASP A 118 6.56 13.05 9.83
N GLY A 119 7.19 12.39 8.86
CA GLY A 119 7.24 10.93 8.78
C GLY A 119 7.90 10.31 10.02
N ALA A 120 9.07 10.83 10.40
CA ALA A 120 9.77 10.38 11.59
C ALA A 120 8.96 10.64 12.89
N ARG A 121 8.27 11.79 12.98
CA ARG A 121 7.35 12.09 14.08
C ARG A 121 6.19 11.09 14.15
N ALA A 122 5.64 10.67 13.00
CA ALA A 122 4.57 9.68 12.98
C ALA A 122 5.00 8.34 13.60
N VAL A 123 6.25 7.90 13.35
CA VAL A 123 6.79 6.67 13.98
C VAL A 123 6.78 6.77 15.51
N VAL A 124 7.13 7.93 16.06
CA VAL A 124 7.11 8.16 17.51
C VAL A 124 5.67 8.27 18.03
N ASN A 125 4.81 9.01 17.35
CA ASN A 125 3.44 9.28 17.81
C ASN A 125 2.53 8.05 17.81
N TYR A 126 2.84 7.04 16.99
CA TYR A 126 2.12 5.76 16.93
C TYR A 126 2.79 4.66 17.77
N ASP A 127 3.75 5.04 18.62
CA ASP A 127 4.51 4.15 19.49
C ASP A 127 5.09 2.94 18.74
N ILE A 128 5.60 3.17 17.52
CA ILE A 128 6.19 2.10 16.71
C ILE A 128 7.48 1.62 17.38
N THR A 129 7.65 0.30 17.45
CA THR A 129 8.76 -0.36 18.13
C THR A 129 9.54 -1.30 17.22
N ALA A 130 10.67 -1.82 17.70
CA ALA A 130 11.45 -2.85 17.01
C ALA A 130 10.69 -4.18 16.77
N ALA A 131 9.53 -4.37 17.41
CA ALA A 131 8.68 -5.53 17.19
C ALA A 131 7.81 -5.39 15.92
N ASP A 132 7.57 -4.15 15.48
CA ASP A 132 6.65 -3.83 14.40
C ASP A 132 7.30 -3.99 13.01
N THR A 133 6.45 -4.10 11.99
CA THR A 133 6.83 -4.02 10.58
C THR A 133 6.13 -2.82 9.97
N ILE A 134 6.89 -1.93 9.35
CA ILE A 134 6.35 -0.77 8.64
C ILE A 134 6.45 -0.98 7.13
N LEU A 135 5.39 -0.68 6.38
CA LEU A 135 5.39 -0.68 4.93
C LEU A 135 5.05 0.72 4.43
N GLY A 136 6.04 1.38 3.84
CA GLY A 136 5.87 2.67 3.19
C GLY A 136 5.28 2.49 1.80
N ILE A 137 4.35 3.36 1.43
CA ILE A 137 3.59 3.25 0.18
C ILE A 137 3.72 4.57 -0.59
N THR A 138 4.42 4.54 -1.73
CA THR A 138 4.58 5.70 -2.60
C THR A 138 4.78 5.29 -4.06
N ALA A 139 3.82 5.58 -4.94
CA ALA A 139 3.97 5.26 -6.36
C ALA A 139 5.22 5.93 -6.97
N SER A 140 5.51 7.18 -6.58
CA SER A 140 6.61 7.99 -7.12
C SER A 140 8.00 7.66 -6.55
N SER A 141 8.08 6.80 -5.53
CA SER A 141 9.32 6.36 -4.84
C SER A 141 10.12 7.45 -4.13
N SER A 142 9.62 8.68 -4.07
CA SER A 142 10.39 9.80 -3.54
C SER A 142 9.61 10.70 -2.59
N THR A 143 8.51 10.21 -2.00
CA THR A 143 7.68 10.98 -1.07
C THR A 143 8.40 11.18 0.27
N PRO A 144 8.84 12.41 0.62
CA PRO A 144 9.68 12.63 1.80
C PRO A 144 9.09 12.12 3.12
N PHE A 145 7.79 12.35 3.38
CA PHE A 145 7.10 11.84 4.56
C PHE A 145 7.24 10.31 4.71
N VAL A 146 7.09 9.57 3.62
CA VAL A 146 7.20 8.10 3.64
C VAL A 146 8.64 7.69 3.92
N LEU A 147 9.60 8.31 3.25
CA LEU A 147 11.01 7.96 3.41
C LEU A 147 11.54 8.28 4.81
N GLY A 148 11.15 9.42 5.38
CA GLY A 148 11.52 9.79 6.75
C GLY A 148 10.92 8.87 7.81
N ALA A 149 9.69 8.35 7.58
CA ALA A 149 9.11 7.33 8.46
C ALA A 149 9.90 6.01 8.40
N LEU A 150 10.29 5.56 7.19
CA LEU A 150 11.05 4.32 7.03
C LEU A 150 12.46 4.42 7.59
N GLU A 151 13.14 5.54 7.36
CA GLU A 151 14.47 5.81 7.95
C GLU A 151 14.38 5.77 9.48
N LYS A 152 13.39 6.45 10.08
CA LYS A 152 13.21 6.43 11.53
C LYS A 152 12.87 5.04 12.09
N ALA A 153 12.02 4.29 11.39
CA ALA A 153 11.67 2.93 11.77
C ALA A 153 12.89 1.99 11.73
N LYS A 154 13.77 2.16 10.74
CA LYS A 154 15.02 1.42 10.64
C LYS A 154 15.94 1.69 11.84
N GLU A 155 16.10 2.96 12.24
CA GLU A 155 16.93 3.35 13.40
C GLU A 155 16.50 2.65 14.70
N ILE A 156 15.20 2.47 14.91
CA ILE A 156 14.66 1.82 16.11
C ILE A 156 14.61 0.29 16.00
N GLY A 157 15.02 -0.28 14.87
CA GLY A 157 15.10 -1.73 14.66
C GLY A 157 13.80 -2.41 14.20
N ALA A 158 12.81 -1.63 13.73
CA ALA A 158 11.64 -2.19 13.06
C ALA A 158 12.03 -2.72 11.66
N ILE A 159 11.25 -3.68 11.15
CA ILE A 159 11.42 -4.15 9.76
C ILE A 159 10.81 -3.14 8.81
N THR A 160 11.53 -2.74 7.77
CA THR A 160 11.06 -1.75 6.79
C THR A 160 10.77 -2.37 5.43
N GLY A 161 9.57 -2.14 4.93
CA GLY A 161 9.14 -2.42 3.57
C GLY A 161 8.87 -1.14 2.79
N LEU A 162 9.04 -1.18 1.47
CA LEU A 162 8.68 -0.09 0.57
C LEU A 162 7.94 -0.63 -0.67
N LEU A 163 6.70 -0.19 -0.86
CA LEU A 163 5.86 -0.51 -2.02
C LEU A 163 5.79 0.69 -2.96
N ILE A 164 6.20 0.48 -4.21
CA ILE A 164 6.37 1.54 -5.22
C ILE A 164 5.99 1.07 -6.63
N CYS A 165 5.93 2.01 -7.58
CA CYS A 165 5.62 1.72 -8.99
C CYS A 165 6.74 2.16 -9.95
N ASN A 166 7.99 2.01 -9.52
CA ASN A 166 9.19 2.53 -10.15
C ASN A 166 10.41 1.69 -9.77
N ASN A 167 11.55 1.89 -10.45
CA ASN A 167 12.82 1.23 -10.12
C ASN A 167 13.85 2.24 -9.57
N PRO A 168 13.79 2.57 -8.26
CA PRO A 168 14.71 3.49 -7.63
C PRO A 168 16.08 2.83 -7.44
N PRO A 169 17.13 3.64 -7.18
CA PRO A 169 18.37 3.11 -6.61
C PRO A 169 18.11 2.46 -5.25
N GLU A 170 19.04 1.62 -4.81
CA GLU A 170 19.00 0.97 -3.50
C GLU A 170 18.97 2.02 -2.36
N LEU A 171 18.16 1.76 -1.35
CA LEU A 171 18.01 2.59 -0.16
C LEU A 171 18.36 1.74 1.07
N GLU A 172 19.45 2.08 1.77
CA GLU A 172 20.02 1.25 2.85
C GLU A 172 19.06 0.99 4.02
N TYR A 173 18.08 1.86 4.22
CA TYR A 173 17.08 1.75 5.29
C TYR A 173 15.82 0.97 4.88
N ILE A 174 15.83 0.30 3.72
CA ILE A 174 14.72 -0.53 3.21
C ILE A 174 15.14 -2.01 3.22
N ASP A 175 14.53 -2.81 4.09
CA ASP A 175 14.80 -4.26 4.13
C ASP A 175 14.12 -5.02 2.99
N HIS A 176 12.92 -4.59 2.60
CA HIS A 176 12.10 -5.25 1.59
C HIS A 176 11.52 -4.26 0.59
N LEU A 177 11.91 -4.40 -0.68
CA LEU A 177 11.37 -3.58 -1.76
C LEU A 177 10.34 -4.36 -2.57
N ILE A 178 9.13 -3.81 -2.74
CA ILE A 178 8.09 -4.33 -3.62
C ILE A 178 7.89 -3.32 -4.75
N SER A 179 8.46 -3.61 -5.93
CA SER A 179 8.35 -2.75 -7.11
C SER A 179 7.31 -3.29 -8.09
N ILE A 180 6.19 -2.56 -8.25
CA ILE A 180 5.09 -2.95 -9.12
C ILE A 180 5.09 -2.08 -10.39
N ILE A 181 5.78 -2.55 -11.44
CA ILE A 181 5.93 -1.76 -12.67
C ILE A 181 4.68 -1.86 -13.55
N VAL A 182 3.79 -0.88 -13.40
CA VAL A 182 2.53 -0.76 -14.18
C VAL A 182 2.67 0.06 -15.47
N GLY A 183 3.84 0.66 -15.71
CA GLY A 183 4.10 1.56 -16.83
C GLY A 183 3.50 2.96 -16.67
N PRO A 184 3.61 3.81 -17.71
CA PRO A 184 3.04 5.16 -17.73
C PRO A 184 1.52 5.18 -17.53
N GLU A 185 1.01 6.16 -16.77
CA GLU A 185 -0.43 6.31 -16.54
C GLU A 185 -1.14 6.92 -17.75
N VAL A 186 -2.44 6.64 -17.91
CA VAL A 186 -3.28 7.19 -18.99
C VAL A 186 -3.24 8.73 -18.99
N ILE A 187 -3.35 9.32 -17.80
CA ILE A 187 -3.03 10.73 -17.57
C ILE A 187 -1.66 10.77 -16.93
N THR A 188 -0.69 11.40 -17.60
CA THR A 188 0.71 11.48 -17.14
C THR A 188 0.78 11.91 -15.66
N GLY A 189 1.47 11.12 -14.83
CA GLY A 189 1.61 11.39 -13.39
C GLY A 189 0.39 11.03 -12.52
N SER A 190 -0.75 10.64 -13.10
CA SER A 190 -1.98 10.33 -12.34
C SER A 190 -1.94 8.93 -11.71
N THR A 191 -1.02 8.74 -10.77
CA THR A 191 -0.75 7.46 -10.08
C THR A 191 -1.90 6.95 -9.21
N ARG A 192 -3.00 7.72 -9.08
CA ARG A 192 -4.24 7.22 -8.49
C ARG A 192 -4.93 6.13 -9.32
N MET A 193 -4.49 5.94 -10.57
CA MET A 193 -5.05 4.99 -11.54
C MET A 193 -4.38 3.61 -11.39
N LYS A 194 -3.56 3.17 -12.35
CA LYS A 194 -3.00 1.82 -12.34
C LYS A 194 -2.14 1.55 -11.12
N ALA A 195 -1.29 2.50 -10.73
CA ALA A 195 -0.43 2.37 -9.55
C ALA A 195 -1.26 2.20 -8.26
N GLY A 196 -2.35 2.96 -8.12
CA GLY A 196 -3.31 2.80 -7.03
C GLY A 196 -4.00 1.43 -7.03
N THR A 197 -4.47 0.97 -8.19
CA THR A 197 -5.08 -0.36 -8.35
C THR A 197 -4.11 -1.48 -7.98
N ALA A 198 -2.88 -1.40 -8.48
CA ALA A 198 -1.84 -2.38 -8.19
C ALA A 198 -1.47 -2.41 -6.70
N THR A 199 -1.34 -1.23 -6.10
CA THR A 199 -1.12 -1.07 -4.65
C THR A 199 -2.22 -1.77 -3.87
N LYS A 200 -3.50 -1.52 -4.19
CA LYS A 200 -4.63 -2.18 -3.51
C LYS A 200 -4.53 -3.71 -3.59
N MET A 201 -4.24 -4.25 -4.78
CA MET A 201 -4.10 -5.69 -4.97
C MET A 201 -3.01 -6.27 -4.07
N VAL A 202 -1.85 -5.60 -3.99
CA VAL A 202 -0.73 -6.06 -3.16
C VAL A 202 -1.02 -5.94 -1.66
N LEU A 203 -1.64 -4.84 -1.20
CA LEU A 203 -2.03 -4.71 0.21
C LEU A 203 -3.00 -5.82 0.62
N ASN A 204 -4.03 -6.08 -0.20
CA ASN A 204 -4.96 -7.18 0.04
C ASN A 204 -4.27 -8.54 0.07
N MET A 205 -3.28 -8.77 -0.80
CA MET A 205 -2.47 -10.01 -0.76
C MET A 205 -1.67 -10.13 0.54
N ILE A 206 -1.06 -9.04 1.01
CA ILE A 206 -0.27 -9.00 2.24
C ILE A 206 -1.13 -9.35 3.45
N THR A 207 -2.21 -8.60 3.71
CA THR A 207 -3.05 -8.82 4.89
C THR A 207 -3.80 -10.13 4.80
N THR A 208 -4.41 -10.47 3.67
CA THR A 208 -5.14 -11.74 3.54
C THR A 208 -4.22 -12.93 3.77
N THR A 209 -3.01 -12.93 3.19
CA THR A 209 -2.06 -14.03 3.39
C THR A 209 -1.57 -14.08 4.83
N ALA A 210 -1.25 -12.93 5.44
CA ALA A 210 -0.85 -12.88 6.84
C ALA A 210 -1.94 -13.45 7.76
N MET A 211 -3.20 -13.07 7.56
CA MET A 211 -4.32 -13.53 8.37
C MET A 211 -4.62 -15.02 8.17
N ILE A 212 -4.49 -15.53 6.94
CA ILE A 212 -4.54 -16.98 6.68
C ILE A 212 -3.44 -17.70 7.48
N LYS A 213 -2.20 -17.19 7.48
CA LYS A 213 -1.08 -17.76 8.23
C LYS A 213 -1.21 -17.63 9.75
N LEU A 214 -2.03 -16.70 10.23
CA LEU A 214 -2.42 -16.56 11.63
C LEU A 214 -3.67 -17.39 11.99
N ASN A 215 -4.09 -18.31 11.11
CA ASN A 215 -5.26 -19.19 11.29
C ASN A 215 -6.58 -18.44 11.47
N LYS A 216 -6.74 -17.28 10.82
CA LYS A 216 -8.00 -16.50 10.81
C LYS A 216 -9.03 -16.99 9.80
N THR A 217 -8.68 -18.03 9.03
CA THR A 217 -9.56 -18.69 8.07
C THR A 217 -9.51 -20.21 8.27
N TYR A 218 -10.55 -20.91 7.82
CA TYR A 218 -10.55 -22.37 7.68
C TYR A 218 -10.78 -22.73 6.21
N GLY A 219 -9.74 -23.25 5.55
CA GLY A 219 -9.76 -23.32 4.08
C GLY A 219 -9.97 -21.92 3.50
N ASN A 220 -11.01 -21.75 2.70
CA ASN A 220 -11.44 -20.46 2.12
C ASN A 220 -12.64 -19.82 2.86
N LEU A 221 -13.00 -20.31 4.04
CA LEU A 221 -14.10 -19.79 4.84
C LEU A 221 -13.61 -18.73 5.83
N MET A 222 -14.36 -17.63 5.89
CA MET A 222 -14.17 -16.53 6.84
C MET A 222 -14.79 -16.88 8.18
N VAL A 223 -14.14 -17.79 8.91
CA VAL A 223 -14.66 -18.36 10.17
C VAL A 223 -14.53 -17.43 11.36
N ASP A 224 -13.60 -16.48 11.32
CA ASP A 224 -13.38 -15.48 12.38
C ASP A 224 -14.04 -14.14 12.03
N LEU A 225 -15.25 -14.18 11.45
CA LEU A 225 -16.00 -12.98 11.03
C LEU A 225 -16.68 -12.31 12.23
N LYS A 226 -16.50 -10.99 12.39
CA LYS A 226 -17.31 -10.18 13.32
C LYS A 226 -18.61 -9.76 12.64
N ALA A 227 -19.72 -10.42 12.97
CA ALA A 227 -21.04 -10.10 12.41
C ALA A 227 -21.59 -8.76 12.94
N SER A 228 -21.16 -7.64 12.35
CA SER A 228 -21.57 -6.28 12.74
C SER A 228 -22.80 -5.75 11.99
N ASN A 229 -23.30 -6.47 10.98
CA ASN A 229 -24.50 -6.11 10.21
C ASN A 229 -25.21 -7.36 9.68
N GLN A 230 -26.45 -7.21 9.20
CA GLN A 230 -27.31 -8.32 8.75
C GLN A 230 -26.64 -9.18 7.66
N LYS A 231 -25.95 -8.58 6.70
CA LYS A 231 -25.23 -9.31 5.64
C LYS A 231 -24.11 -10.18 6.20
N LEU A 232 -23.46 -9.75 7.29
CA LEU A 232 -22.41 -10.53 7.94
C LEU A 232 -22.99 -11.65 8.83
N TRP A 233 -24.18 -11.45 9.39
CA TRP A 233 -24.93 -12.52 10.08
C TRP A 233 -25.28 -13.66 9.12
N ASP A 234 -25.82 -13.35 7.95
CA ASP A 234 -26.20 -14.35 6.94
C ASP A 234 -25.00 -15.15 6.39
N ARG A 235 -23.76 -14.63 6.54
CA ARG A 235 -22.52 -15.35 6.18
C ARG A 235 -22.02 -16.30 7.26
N GLY A 236 -22.39 -16.05 8.53
CA GLY A 236 -21.91 -16.81 9.69
C GLY A 236 -22.80 -17.98 10.12
N THR A 237 -24.00 -18.09 9.53
CA THR A 237 -24.97 -19.18 9.73
C THR A 237 -25.04 -20.08 8.51
#